data_AF-A0A328RKL2-F1
#
_entry.id   AF-A0A328RKL2-F1
#
_cell.length_a   1.000
_cell.length_b   1.000
_cell.length_c   1.000
_cell.angle_alpha   90.00
_cell.angle_beta   90.00
_cell.angle_gamma   90.00
#
_symmetry.space_group_name_H-M   'P 1'
#
loop_
_entity.id
_entity.type
_entity.pdbx_description
1 polymer ?
#
loop_
_entity_poly.entity_id
_entity_poly.type
_entity_poly.pdbx_seq_one_letter_code
_entity_poly.pdbx_strand_id
1 'polypeptide(L)'
;MSKDNNHGHHFIVPVKFYVGTLIALLILTVITVAAAQIDLGAAANNVLAMLIASVKAGLVICFFMGMFWDKGFNRIILFSTLAFFGIFITFCVLDIGFRGDTYKYEKGKYNLKQVVTPLKENKYHD
;
A
#
# COMPACT_ATOMS: atom_id res chain seq x y z
N MET A 1 50.10 -13.35 -26.48
CA MET A 1 49.53 -12.02 -26.19
C MET A 1 48.26 -11.86 -27.03
N SER A 2 47.11 -12.30 -26.52
CA SER A 2 45.81 -12.13 -27.19
C SER A 2 45.02 -11.05 -26.45
N LYS A 3 44.59 -10.04 -27.19
CA LYS A 3 43.89 -8.85 -26.68
C LYS A 3 42.41 -9.20 -26.57
N ASP A 4 41.95 -9.49 -25.36
CA ASP A 4 40.54 -9.71 -25.08
C ASP A 4 39.80 -8.36 -25.09
N ASN A 5 38.96 -8.15 -26.09
CA ASN A 5 38.13 -6.94 -26.25
C ASN A 5 36.69 -7.27 -25.88
N ASN A 6 36.46 -7.77 -24.66
CA ASN A 6 35.11 -8.04 -24.17
C ASN A 6 34.57 -6.83 -23.39
N HIS A 7 34.25 -5.75 -24.10
CA HIS A 7 33.46 -4.66 -23.54
C HIS A 7 31.99 -5.07 -23.57
N GLY A 8 31.55 -5.77 -22.52
CA GLY A 8 30.14 -6.02 -22.29
C GLY A 8 29.39 -4.69 -22.18
N HIS A 9 28.56 -4.39 -23.18
CA HIS A 9 27.66 -3.24 -23.16
C HIS A 9 26.60 -3.45 -22.05
N HIS A 10 26.92 -3.07 -20.82
CA HIS A 10 25.94 -2.94 -19.75
C HIS A 10 24.95 -1.84 -20.15
N PHE A 11 23.73 -2.22 -20.53
CA PHE A 11 22.62 -1.29 -20.77
C PHE A 11 22.20 -0.68 -19.43
N ILE A 12 22.77 0.46 -19.09
CA ILE A 12 22.42 1.25 -17.90
C ILE A 12 21.30 2.19 -18.30
N VAL A 13 20.18 2.16 -17.57
CA VAL A 13 19.06 3.08 -17.79
C VAL A 13 19.56 4.51 -17.56
N PRO A 14 19.34 5.44 -18.52
CA PRO A 14 19.83 6.81 -18.40
C PRO A 14 19.31 7.50 -17.13
N VAL A 15 20.20 8.22 -16.44
CA VAL A 15 19.90 8.96 -15.18
C VAL A 15 18.72 9.92 -15.33
N LYS A 16 18.44 10.39 -16.54
CA LYS A 16 17.32 11.28 -16.88
C LYS A 16 15.96 10.71 -16.46
N PHE A 17 15.75 9.39 -16.55
CA PHE A 17 14.49 8.77 -16.15
C PHE A 17 14.28 8.85 -14.63
N TYR A 18 15.32 8.63 -13.84
CA TYR A 18 15.25 8.71 -12.37
C TYR A 18 15.06 10.15 -11.88
N VAL A 19 15.68 11.13 -12.54
CA VAL A 19 15.48 12.56 -12.21
C VAL A 19 14.06 13.00 -12.58
N GLY A 20 13.54 12.57 -13.73
CA GLY A 20 12.17 12.86 -14.14
C GLY A 20 11.14 12.27 -13.17
N THR A 21 11.34 11.04 -12.71
CA THR A 21 10.43 10.41 -11.74
C THR A 21 10.53 11.03 -10.36
N LEU A 22 11.73 11.43 -9.91
CA LEU A 22 11.90 12.20 -8.68
C LEU A 22 11.04 13.48 -8.70
N ILE A 23 11.11 14.25 -9.77
CA ILE A 23 10.32 15.48 -9.92
C ILE A 23 8.82 15.17 -9.89
N ALA A 24 8.38 14.14 -10.62
CA ALA A 24 6.99 13.71 -10.62
C ALA A 24 6.50 13.30 -9.20
N LEU A 25 7.33 12.58 -8.44
CA LEU A 25 7.01 12.21 -7.06
C LEU A 25 6.94 13.40 -6.12
N LEU A 26 7.81 14.40 -6.29
CA LEU A 26 7.77 15.64 -5.51
C LEU A 26 6.47 16.41 -5.78
N ILE A 27 6.09 16.56 -7.05
CA ILE A 27 4.82 17.20 -7.44
C ILE A 27 3.65 16.45 -6.80
N LEU A 28 3.61 15.12 -6.92
CA LEU A 28 2.53 14.32 -6.38
C LEU A 28 2.47 14.38 -4.84
N THR A 29 3.62 14.56 -4.18
CA THR A 29 3.69 14.77 -2.73
C THR A 29 3.13 16.12 -2.32
N VAL A 30 3.44 17.20 -3.06
CA VAL A 30 2.81 18.51 -2.83
C VAL A 30 1.30 18.42 -3.01
N ILE A 31 0.83 17.72 -4.05
CA ILE A 31 -0.60 17.48 -4.27
C ILE A 31 -1.22 16.72 -3.10
N THR A 32 -0.52 15.73 -2.53
CA THR A 32 -1.03 14.96 -1.37
C THR A 32 -1.16 15.86 -0.14
N VAL A 33 -0.17 16.71 0.12
CA VAL A 33 -0.21 17.66 1.24
C VAL A 33 -1.35 18.67 1.04
N ALA A 34 -1.53 19.18 -0.19
CA ALA A 34 -2.63 20.10 -0.50
C ALA A 34 -4.00 19.42 -0.35
N ALA A 35 -4.15 18.19 -0.85
CA ALA A 35 -5.36 17.40 -0.69
C ALA A 35 -5.70 17.12 0.78
N ALA A 36 -4.68 16.94 1.63
CA ALA A 36 -4.86 16.75 3.06
C ALA A 36 -5.36 18.01 3.81
N GLN A 37 -5.21 19.21 3.21
CA GLN A 37 -5.74 20.46 3.79
C GLN A 37 -7.21 20.70 3.44
N ILE A 38 -7.76 19.96 2.48
CA ILE A 38 -9.17 20.10 2.07
C ILE A 38 -9.99 19.15 2.93
N ASP A 39 -11.02 19.66 3.60
CA ASP A 39 -11.91 18.83 4.40
C ASP A 39 -13.14 18.40 3.57
N LEU A 40 -13.05 17.22 2.96
CA LEU A 40 -14.16 16.58 2.25
C LEU A 40 -14.96 15.63 3.16
N GLY A 41 -14.63 15.60 4.46
CA GLY A 41 -15.11 14.62 5.44
C GLY A 41 -14.15 13.43 5.61
N ALA A 42 -14.17 12.82 6.80
CA ALA A 42 -13.18 11.81 7.23
C ALA A 42 -13.06 10.61 6.26
N ALA A 43 -14.18 10.11 5.74
CA ALA A 43 -14.17 8.97 4.81
C ALA A 43 -13.67 9.36 3.41
N ALA A 44 -14.13 10.50 2.88
CA ALA A 44 -13.76 10.95 1.54
C ALA A 44 -12.28 11.36 1.45
N ASN A 45 -11.75 12.02 2.48
CA ASN A 45 -10.33 12.36 2.58
C ASN A 45 -9.44 11.12 2.58
N ASN A 46 -9.85 10.06 3.29
CA ASN A 46 -9.06 8.84 3.37
C ASN A 46 -9.02 8.09 2.03
N VAL A 47 -10.15 8.02 1.32
CA VAL A 47 -10.22 7.43 -0.04
C VAL A 47 -9.35 8.21 -1.02
N LEU A 48 -9.43 9.55 -0.99
CA LEU A 48 -8.62 10.42 -1.84
C LEU A 48 -7.11 10.24 -1.55
N ALA A 49 -6.72 10.21 -0.28
CA ALA A 49 -5.34 10.00 0.13
C ALA A 49 -4.81 8.64 -0.34
N MET A 50 -5.59 7.57 -0.19
CA MET A 50 -5.23 6.22 -0.66
C MET A 50 -5.10 6.14 -2.18
N LEU A 51 -5.94 6.86 -2.93
CA LEU A 51 -5.86 6.93 -4.39
C LEU A 51 -4.55 7.61 -4.83
N ILE A 52 -4.23 8.77 -4.26
CA ILE A 52 -2.99 9.48 -4.60
C ILE A 52 -1.76 8.65 -4.20
N ALA A 53 -1.79 8.00 -3.03
CA ALA A 53 -0.74 7.10 -2.58
C ALA A 53 -0.54 5.91 -3.54
N SER A 54 -1.62 5.35 -4.09
CA SER A 54 -1.56 4.24 -5.05
C SER A 54 -0.89 4.67 -6.36
N VAL A 55 -1.20 5.87 -6.86
CA VAL A 55 -0.54 6.44 -8.04
C VAL A 55 0.96 6.64 -7.77
N LYS A 56 1.31 7.18 -6.60
CA LYS A 56 2.71 7.37 -6.19
C LYS A 56 3.47 6.03 -6.17
N ALA A 57 2.88 5.01 -5.55
CA ALA A 57 3.45 3.67 -5.48
C ALA A 57 3.64 3.07 -6.89
N GLY A 58 2.65 3.22 -7.77
CA GLY A 58 2.75 2.78 -9.17
C GLY A 58 3.92 3.43 -9.91
N LEU A 59 4.15 4.72 -9.72
CA LEU A 59 5.28 5.42 -10.34
C LEU A 59 6.64 4.89 -9.83
N VAL A 60 6.76 4.64 -8.53
CA VAL A 60 7.97 4.06 -7.93
C VAL A 60 8.23 2.66 -8.49
N ILE A 61 7.19 1.83 -8.55
CA ILE A 61 7.26 0.45 -9.07
C ILE A 61 7.69 0.44 -10.54
N CYS A 62 7.07 1.26 -11.38
CA CYS A 62 7.39 1.29 -12.81
C CYS A 62 8.82 1.75 -13.08
N PHE A 63 9.28 2.80 -12.39
CA PHE A 63 10.53 3.48 -12.74
C PHE A 63 11.71 3.22 -11.79
N PHE A 64 11.52 3.29 -10.47
CA PHE A 64 12.61 3.08 -9.50
C PHE A 64 12.93 1.62 -9.27
N MET A 65 11.91 0.76 -9.23
CA MET A 65 12.11 -0.69 -9.19
C MET A 65 12.50 -1.28 -10.56
N GLY A 66 12.60 -0.44 -11.59
CA GLY A 66 13.02 -0.84 -12.93
C GLY A 66 12.01 -1.74 -13.66
N MET A 67 10.80 -1.93 -13.13
CA MET A 67 9.84 -2.92 -13.63
C MET A 67 9.41 -2.71 -15.09
N PHE A 68 9.49 -1.47 -15.58
CA PHE A 68 9.24 -1.17 -16.98
C PHE A 68 10.31 -1.77 -17.91
N TRP A 69 11.57 -1.86 -17.45
CA TRP A 69 12.72 -2.39 -18.20
C TRP A 69 13.12 -3.80 -17.81
N ASP A 70 12.52 -4.36 -16.75
CA ASP A 70 12.82 -5.68 -16.24
C ASP A 70 12.12 -6.80 -17.02
N LYS A 71 12.63 -8.02 -16.92
CA LYS A 71 12.03 -9.23 -17.49
C LYS A 71 10.69 -9.50 -16.82
N GLY A 72 9.74 -10.09 -17.56
CA GLY A 72 8.36 -10.32 -17.11
C GLY A 72 8.20 -11.13 -15.81
N PHE A 73 9.23 -11.87 -15.37
CA PHE A 73 9.20 -12.64 -14.13
C PHE A 73 9.00 -11.77 -12.87
N ASN A 74 9.71 -10.64 -12.75
CA ASN A 74 9.58 -9.76 -11.58
C ASN A 74 8.21 -9.09 -11.52
N ARG A 75 7.58 -8.86 -12.68
CA ARG A 75 6.20 -8.37 -12.76
C ARG A 75 5.20 -9.39 -12.23
N ILE A 76 5.37 -10.68 -12.55
CA ILE A 76 4.52 -11.76 -12.04
C ILE A 76 4.65 -11.88 -10.52
N ILE A 77 5.88 -11.81 -9.98
CA ILE A 77 6.11 -11.84 -8.54
C ILE A 77 5.40 -10.67 -7.86
N LEU A 78 5.54 -9.45 -8.38
CA LEU A 78 4.86 -8.29 -7.81
C LEU A 78 3.34 -8.49 -7.75
N PHE A 79 2.71 -8.89 -8.86
CA PHE A 79 1.27 -9.09 -8.89
C PHE A 79 0.82 -10.22 -7.96
N SER A 80 1.61 -11.29 -7.84
CA SER A 80 1.38 -12.35 -6.86
C SER A 80 1.43 -11.80 -5.44
N THR A 81 2.49 -11.07 -5.07
CA THR A 81 2.61 -10.45 -3.74
C THR A 81 1.46 -9.49 -3.46
N LEU A 82 1.04 -8.68 -4.42
CA LEU A 82 -0.08 -7.75 -4.27
C LEU A 82 -1.41 -8.49 -4.07
N ALA A 83 -1.63 -9.59 -4.80
CA ALA A 83 -2.82 -10.43 -4.64
C ALA A 83 -2.85 -11.09 -3.25
N PHE A 84 -1.75 -11.70 -2.82
CA PHE A 84 -1.63 -12.29 -1.48
C PHE A 84 -1.78 -11.25 -0.37
N PHE A 85 -1.21 -10.05 -0.55
CA PHE A 85 -1.39 -8.92 0.37
C PHE A 85 -2.85 -8.50 0.47
N GLY A 86 -3.55 -8.37 -0.67
CA GLY A 86 -4.98 -8.04 -0.69
C GLY A 86 -5.84 -9.08 0.03
N ILE A 87 -5.56 -10.37 -0.17
CA ILE A 87 -6.22 -11.47 0.54
C ILE A 87 -5.97 -11.37 2.05
N PHE A 88 -4.71 -11.14 2.45
CA PHE A 88 -4.34 -11.00 3.86
C PHE A 88 -5.07 -9.85 4.53
N ILE A 89 -5.07 -8.66 3.92
CA ILE A 89 -5.80 -7.49 4.44
C ILE A 89 -7.29 -7.77 4.56
N THR A 90 -7.89 -8.42 3.56
CA THR A 90 -9.30 -8.81 3.59
C THR A 90 -9.59 -9.72 4.77
N PHE A 91 -8.77 -10.74 5.01
CA PHE A 91 -8.92 -11.62 6.17
C PHE A 91 -8.77 -10.88 7.50
N CYS A 92 -7.83 -9.95 7.63
CA CYS A 92 -7.70 -9.13 8.84
C CYS A 92 -8.95 -8.27 9.10
N VAL A 93 -9.51 -7.66 8.05
CA VAL A 93 -10.73 -6.83 8.19
C VAL A 93 -11.93 -7.71 8.58
N LEU A 94 -12.07 -8.88 7.97
CA LEU A 94 -13.14 -9.83 8.33
C LEU A 94 -12.97 -10.32 9.77
N ASP A 95 -11.75 -10.67 10.19
CA ASP A 95 -11.46 -11.08 11.57
C ASP A 95 -11.89 -10.01 12.58
N ILE A 96 -11.53 -8.75 12.35
CA ILE A 96 -11.98 -7.63 13.19
C ILE A 96 -13.51 -7.51 13.21
N GLY A 97 -14.16 -7.64 12.04
CA GLY A 97 -15.61 -7.54 11.91
C GLY A 97 -16.38 -8.61 12.69
N PHE A 98 -15.91 -9.86 12.70
CA PHE A 98 -16.61 -10.97 13.37
C PHE A 98 -16.22 -11.17 14.84
N ARG A 99 -15.07 -10.66 15.29
CA ARG A 99 -14.61 -10.78 16.69
C ARG A 99 -15.65 -10.29 17.71
N GLY A 100 -16.28 -9.15 17.45
CA GLY A 100 -17.25 -8.54 18.36
C GLY A 100 -18.50 -9.40 18.60
N ASP A 101 -18.91 -10.17 17.60
CA ASP A 101 -20.08 -11.03 17.69
C ASP A 101 -19.76 -12.34 18.42
N THR A 102 -18.60 -12.94 18.15
CA THR A 102 -18.12 -14.14 18.87
C THR A 102 -18.09 -13.92 20.38
N TYR A 103 -17.56 -12.79 20.86
CA TYR A 103 -17.52 -12.48 22.30
C TYR A 103 -18.90 -12.34 22.93
N LYS A 104 -19.90 -11.87 22.18
CA LYS A 104 -21.30 -11.79 22.65
C LYS A 104 -21.93 -13.18 22.75
N TYR A 105 -21.69 -14.05 21.77
CA TYR A 105 -22.20 -15.43 21.77
C TYR A 105 -21.60 -16.28 22.90
N GLU A 106 -20.29 -16.17 23.13
CA GLU A 106 -19.58 -16.92 24.16
C GLU A 106 -20.02 -16.54 25.59
N LYS A 107 -20.23 -15.23 25.84
CA LYS A 107 -20.74 -14.73 27.12
C LYS A 107 -22.13 -15.31 27.44
N GLY A 108 -23.03 -15.35 26.46
CA GLY A 108 -24.40 -15.84 26.64
C GLY A 108 -24.50 -17.35 26.83
N LYS A 109 -23.62 -18.12 26.19
CA LYS A 109 -23.68 -19.58 26.20
C LYS A 109 -22.85 -20.22 27.33
N TYR A 110 -21.72 -19.62 27.70
CA TYR A 110 -20.75 -20.20 28.64
C TYR A 110 -20.46 -19.32 29.86
N ASN A 111 -21.19 -18.22 30.06
CA ASN A 111 -21.01 -17.28 31.19
C ASN A 111 -19.56 -16.81 31.38
N LEU A 112 -18.80 -16.68 30.29
CA LEU A 112 -17.40 -16.28 30.34
C LEU A 112 -17.26 -14.80 30.72
N LYS A 113 -16.50 -14.53 31.77
CA LYS A 113 -16.10 -13.17 32.18
C LYS A 113 -15.00 -12.68 31.24
N GLN A 114 -15.38 -11.92 30.22
CA GLN A 114 -14.43 -11.29 29.30
C GLN A 114 -13.40 -10.43 30.06
N VAL A 115 -12.11 -10.68 29.82
CA VAL A 115 -10.97 -9.92 30.40
C VAL A 115 -10.77 -8.56 29.71
N VAL A 116 -11.30 -8.40 28.50
CA VAL A 116 -11.29 -7.14 27.73
C VAL A 116 -12.70 -6.59 27.61
N THR A 117 -12.89 -5.35 28.05
CA THR A 117 -14.17 -4.64 27.95
C THR A 117 -14.30 -4.09 26.52
N PRO A 118 -15.30 -4.49 25.72
CA PRO A 118 -15.54 -3.87 24.42
C PRO A 118 -15.92 -2.41 24.68
N LEU A 119 -15.14 -1.49 24.11
CA LEU A 119 -15.44 -0.07 24.18
C LEU A 119 -16.82 0.14 23.56
N LYS A 120 -17.74 0.78 24.29
CA LYS A 120 -19.04 1.16 23.74
C LYS A 120 -18.81 2.02 22.51
N GLU A 121 -19.45 1.65 21.41
CA GLU A 121 -19.33 2.25 20.07
C GLU A 121 -19.76 3.73 19.98
N ASN A 122 -20.26 4.32 21.08
CA ASN A 122 -20.71 5.72 21.14
C ASN A 122 -20.11 6.46 22.35
N LYS A 123 -18.81 6.75 22.32
CA LYS A 123 -18.09 7.56 23.32
C LYS A 123 -17.06 8.52 22.71
N TYR A 124 -17.13 8.79 21.39
CA TYR A 124 -16.18 9.65 20.66
C TYR A 124 -16.87 10.72 19.78
N HIS A 125 -18.16 10.96 20.01
CA HIS A 125 -18.91 12.06 19.38
C HIS A 125 -19.52 12.94 20.48
N ASP A 126 -18.66 13.55 21.30
CA ASP A 126 -18.94 14.77 22.07
C ASP A 126 -17.75 15.73 21.84
#